data_AF-A0A8I0G0Q9-F1
#
_entry.id   AF-A0A8I0G0Q9-F1
#
_cell.length_a   1.000
_cell.length_b   1.000
_cell.length_c   1.000
_cell.angle_alpha   90.00
_cell.angle_beta   90.00
_cell.angle_gamma   90.00
#
_symmetry.space_group_name_H-M   'P 1'
#
loop_
_entity.id
_entity.type
_entity.pdbx_description
1 polymer ?
#
loop_
_entity_poly.entity_id
_entity_poly.type
_entity_poly.pdbx_seq_one_letter_code
_entity_poly.pdbx_strand_id
1 'polypeptide(L)'
;MTNPISRMIGEKKQWRQYKARVAALPQPHRAAAEAVEHYLMRVGAVFVSDAQGLMQMFDDLAELFEQSAADGTPVRDIVGDDPVAFVEDFITNYPSGRWLTKERERLIEAITEAGT
;
A
#
# COMPACT_ATOMS: atom_id res chain seq x y z
N MET A 1 -0.18 -0.04 28.65
CA MET A 1 1.03 -0.40 27.87
C MET A 1 0.83 -1.81 27.33
N THR A 2 0.64 -1.96 26.01
CA THR A 2 0.44 -3.28 25.39
C THR A 2 1.76 -4.06 25.39
N ASN A 3 1.74 -5.31 25.88
CA ASN A 3 2.92 -6.19 25.88
C ASN A 3 3.34 -6.53 24.43
N PRO A 4 4.64 -6.55 24.09
CA PRO A 4 5.13 -6.87 22.74
C PRO A 4 4.60 -8.20 22.17
N ILE A 5 4.37 -9.21 23.01
CA ILE A 5 3.82 -10.51 22.57
C ILE A 5 2.38 -10.35 22.06
N SER A 6 1.53 -9.63 22.79
CA SER A 6 0.14 -9.40 22.40
C SER A 6 0.05 -8.58 21.10
N ARG A 7 0.97 -7.63 20.91
CA ARG A 7 1.09 -6.85 19.68
C ARG A 7 1.41 -7.74 18.47
N MET A 8 2.46 -8.57 18.58
CA MET A 8 2.86 -9.48 17.51
C MET A 8 1.76 -10.48 17.13
N ILE A 9 1.01 -10.99 18.13
CA ILE A 9 -0.14 -11.88 17.89
C ILE A 9 -1.25 -11.14 17.12
N GLY A 10 -1.50 -9.88 17.46
CA GLY A 10 -2.46 -9.01 16.77
C GLY A 10 -2.06 -8.79 15.30
N GLU A 11 -0.82 -8.38 15.05
CA GLU A 11 -0.28 -8.13 13.70
C GLU A 11 -0.37 -9.41 12.84
N LYS A 12 0.01 -10.57 13.39
CA LYS A 12 -0.12 -11.87 12.68
C LYS A 12 -1.58 -12.28 12.43
N LYS A 13 -2.51 -11.85 13.27
CA LYS A 13 -3.95 -12.09 13.05
C LYS A 13 -4.46 -11.21 11.91
N GLN A 14 -4.15 -9.91 11.93
CA GLN A 14 -4.56 -8.98 10.89
C GLN A 14 -4.00 -9.38 9.53
N TRP A 15 -2.71 -9.75 9.45
CA TRP A 15 -2.11 -10.25 8.21
C TRP A 15 -2.85 -11.46 7.64
N ARG A 16 -3.22 -12.44 8.48
CA ARG A 16 -3.99 -13.61 8.04
C ARG A 16 -5.39 -13.24 7.53
N GLN A 17 -6.04 -12.25 8.16
CA GLN A 17 -7.34 -11.76 7.73
C GLN A 17 -7.24 -11.08 6.36
N TYR A 18 -6.25 -10.20 6.19
CA TYR A 18 -5.95 -9.57 4.91
C TYR A 18 -5.70 -10.61 3.80
N LYS A 19 -4.84 -11.61 4.02
CA LYS A 19 -4.59 -12.66 3.01
C LYS A 19 -5.84 -13.46 2.67
N ALA A 20 -6.72 -13.72 3.64
CA ALA A 20 -7.99 -14.42 3.39
C ALA A 20 -8.95 -13.58 2.54
N ARG A 21 -9.03 -12.27 2.80
CA ARG A 21 -9.81 -11.29 2.01
C ARG A 21 -9.35 -11.28 0.55
N VAL A 22 -8.05 -11.08 0.32
CA VAL A 22 -7.47 -11.09 -1.03
C VAL A 22 -7.70 -12.42 -1.74
N ALA A 23 -7.53 -13.56 -1.05
CA ALA A 23 -7.74 -14.88 -1.64
C ALA A 23 -9.19 -15.12 -2.10
N ALA A 24 -10.18 -14.50 -1.42
CA ALA A 24 -11.59 -14.62 -1.73
C ALA A 24 -12.04 -13.79 -2.95
N LEU A 25 -11.21 -12.85 -3.41
CA LEU A 25 -11.52 -12.04 -4.59
C LEU A 25 -11.63 -12.90 -5.86
N PRO A 26 -12.51 -12.53 -6.81
CA PRO A 26 -12.54 -13.15 -8.13
C PRO A 26 -11.25 -12.82 -8.90
N GLN A 27 -10.91 -13.67 -9.88
CA GLN A 27 -10.00 -13.24 -10.95
C GLN A 27 -10.76 -12.24 -11.83
N PRO A 28 -10.19 -11.10 -12.26
CA PRO A 28 -8.78 -10.67 -12.21
C PRO A 28 -8.35 -9.86 -10.98
N HIS A 29 -9.28 -9.43 -10.11
CA HIS A 29 -9.01 -8.57 -8.95
C HIS A 29 -8.02 -9.18 -7.97
N ARG A 30 -8.12 -10.49 -7.70
CA ARG A 30 -7.16 -11.19 -6.84
C ARG A 30 -5.73 -11.05 -7.33
N ALA A 31 -5.47 -11.31 -8.62
CA ALA A 31 -4.13 -11.23 -9.18
C ALA A 31 -3.57 -9.80 -9.13
N ALA A 32 -4.42 -8.79 -9.34
CA ALA A 32 -4.02 -7.39 -9.23
C ALA A 32 -3.66 -7.01 -7.79
N ALA A 33 -4.50 -7.37 -6.82
CA ALA A 33 -4.25 -7.14 -5.39
C ALA A 33 -2.95 -7.82 -4.93
N GLU A 34 -2.69 -9.06 -5.35
CA GLU A 34 -1.45 -9.78 -5.04
C GLU A 34 -0.21 -9.12 -5.67
N ALA A 35 -0.32 -8.60 -6.89
CA ALA A 35 0.78 -7.89 -7.55
C ALA A 35 1.11 -6.56 -6.84
N VAL A 36 0.07 -5.79 -6.47
CA VAL A 36 0.22 -4.56 -5.71
C VAL A 36 0.80 -4.85 -4.32
N GLU A 37 0.29 -5.88 -3.62
CA GLU A 37 0.85 -6.35 -2.35
C GLU A 37 2.34 -6.64 -2.45
N HIS A 38 2.74 -7.42 -3.46
CA HIS A 38 4.15 -7.77 -3.66
C HIS A 38 5.02 -6.53 -3.89
N TYR A 39 4.55 -5.57 -4.70
CA TYR A 39 5.27 -4.32 -4.92
C TYR A 39 5.39 -3.51 -3.62
N LEU A 40 4.30 -3.37 -2.87
CA LEU A 40 4.28 -2.70 -1.56
C LEU A 40 5.21 -3.35 -0.55
N MET A 41 5.30 -4.69 -0.51
CA MET A 41 6.25 -5.36 0.39
C MET A 41 7.71 -5.11 0.02
N ARG A 42 8.01 -4.89 -1.27
CA ARG A 42 9.37 -4.60 -1.75
C ARG A 42 9.76 -3.14 -1.58
N VAL A 43 8.83 -2.24 -1.83
CA VAL A 43 9.06 -0.80 -1.95
C VAL A 43 8.55 -0.05 -0.71
N GLY A 44 7.33 -0.37 -0.24
CA GLY A 44 6.69 0.22 0.93
C GLY A 44 7.41 -0.03 2.26
N ALA A 45 8.18 -1.11 2.39
CA ALA A 45 9.01 -1.35 3.58
C ALA A 45 10.07 -0.27 3.82
N VAL A 46 10.43 0.50 2.78
CA VAL A 46 11.32 1.66 2.89
C VAL A 46 10.59 2.87 3.46
N PHE A 47 9.28 2.96 3.23
CA PHE A 47 8.50 4.17 3.49
C PHE A 47 7.73 4.15 4.80
N VAL A 48 7.40 2.97 5.34
CA VAL A 48 6.57 2.85 6.56
C VAL A 48 7.42 2.52 7.80
N SER A 49 7.48 3.47 8.74
CA SER A 49 8.23 3.34 9.99
C SER A 49 7.45 2.71 11.15
N ASP A 50 6.13 2.49 11.01
CA ASP A 50 5.31 1.77 11.97
C ASP A 50 4.51 0.60 11.36
N ALA A 51 4.43 -0.50 12.11
CA ALA A 51 3.70 -1.69 11.64
C ALA A 51 2.18 -1.45 11.54
N GLN A 52 1.64 -0.46 12.27
CA GLN A 52 0.21 -0.22 12.32
C GLN A 52 -0.29 0.53 11.07
N GLY A 53 0.43 1.54 10.60
CA GLY A 53 0.13 2.21 9.33
C GLY A 53 0.31 1.27 8.15
N LEU A 54 1.27 0.36 8.21
CA LEU A 54 1.44 -0.67 7.18
C LEU A 54 0.21 -1.60 7.11
N MET A 55 -0.29 -2.05 8.26
CA MET A 55 -1.49 -2.89 8.30
C MET A 55 -2.75 -2.15 7.83
N GLN A 56 -2.91 -0.88 8.20
CA GLN A 56 -4.02 -0.05 7.70
C GLN A 56 -3.99 0.06 6.17
N MET A 57 -2.80 0.27 5.59
CA MET A 57 -2.65 0.35 4.14
C MET A 57 -3.03 -0.96 3.43
N PHE A 58 -2.69 -2.11 4.00
CA PHE A 58 -3.14 -3.40 3.47
C PHE A 58 -4.65 -3.62 3.62
N ASP A 59 -5.24 -3.18 4.74
CA ASP A 59 -6.69 -3.27 4.94
C ASP A 59 -7.47 -2.42 3.93
N ASP A 60 -7.00 -1.20 3.66
CA ASP A 60 -7.58 -0.29 2.67
C ASP A 60 -7.39 -0.82 1.24
N LEU A 61 -6.24 -1.44 0.94
CA LEU A 61 -5.99 -2.10 -0.34
C LEU A 61 -7.00 -3.24 -0.58
N ALA A 62 -7.23 -4.07 0.44
CA ALA A 62 -8.22 -5.14 0.35
C ALA A 62 -9.63 -4.58 0.16
N GLU A 63 -9.99 -3.51 0.88
CA GLU A 63 -11.29 -2.86 0.75
C GLU A 63 -11.52 -2.30 -0.65
N LEU A 64 -10.52 -1.62 -1.23
CA LEU A 64 -10.58 -1.09 -2.59
C LEU A 64 -10.90 -2.20 -3.62
N PHE A 65 -10.20 -3.33 -3.56
CA PHE A 65 -10.41 -4.41 -4.51
C PHE A 65 -11.70 -5.20 -4.24
N GLU A 66 -12.14 -5.32 -2.99
CA GLU A 66 -13.44 -5.92 -2.63
C GLU A 66 -14.59 -5.09 -3.19
N GLN A 67 -14.58 -3.77 -2.98
CA GLN A 67 -15.59 -2.85 -3.51
C GLN A 67 -15.60 -2.88 -5.03
N SER A 68 -14.42 -2.76 -5.64
CA SER A 68 -14.30 -2.78 -7.10
C SER A 68 -14.78 -4.11 -7.72
N ALA A 69 -14.56 -5.24 -7.04
CA ALA A 69 -15.06 -6.53 -7.48
C ALA A 69 -16.60 -6.63 -7.34
N ALA A 70 -17.15 -6.09 -6.25
CA ALA A 70 -18.60 -6.05 -6.02
C ALA A 70 -19.32 -5.17 -7.05
N ASP A 71 -18.69 -4.06 -7.44
CA ASP A 71 -19.22 -3.12 -8.44
C ASP A 71 -18.99 -3.58 -9.88
N GLY A 72 -18.22 -4.65 -10.10
CA GLY A 72 -17.87 -5.14 -11.43
C GLY A 72 -16.87 -4.25 -12.17
N THR A 73 -16.17 -3.36 -11.46
CA THR A 73 -15.17 -2.44 -12.02
C THR A 73 -13.97 -3.23 -12.58
N PRO A 74 -13.63 -3.09 -13.87
CA PRO A 74 -12.45 -3.71 -14.45
C PRO A 74 -11.16 -3.28 -13.73
N VAL A 75 -10.20 -4.19 -13.57
CA VAL A 75 -8.93 -3.89 -12.88
C VAL A 75 -8.21 -2.68 -13.46
N ARG A 76 -8.26 -2.48 -14.79
CA ARG A 76 -7.60 -1.34 -15.44
C ARG A 76 -8.24 0.00 -15.11
N ASP A 77 -9.52 0.01 -14.75
CA ASP A 77 -10.20 1.22 -14.31
C ASP A 77 -9.85 1.55 -12.85
N ILE A 78 -9.30 0.59 -12.09
CA ILE A 78 -8.79 0.78 -10.72
C ILE A 78 -7.34 1.25 -10.74
N VAL A 79 -6.46 0.53 -11.42
CA VAL A 79 -5.00 0.75 -11.36
C VAL A 79 -4.47 1.62 -12.51
N GLY A 80 -5.31 1.98 -13.48
CA GLY A 80 -4.94 2.75 -14.65
C GLY A 80 -4.02 2.02 -15.63
N ASP A 81 -3.50 2.80 -16.58
CA ASP A 81 -2.52 2.35 -17.58
C ASP A 81 -1.12 2.17 -16.98
N ASP A 82 -0.81 2.93 -15.93
CA ASP A 82 0.42 2.83 -15.16
C ASP A 82 0.14 2.36 -13.71
N PRO A 83 0.21 1.03 -13.46
CA PRO A 83 0.02 0.48 -12.13
C PRO A 83 1.10 0.90 -11.14
N VAL A 84 2.29 1.30 -11.59
CA VAL A 84 3.36 1.75 -10.69
C VAL A 84 3.00 3.13 -10.14
N ALA A 85 2.61 4.05 -11.02
CA ALA A 85 2.14 5.37 -10.61
C ALA A 85 0.95 5.27 -9.63
N PHE A 86 -0.01 4.38 -9.91
CA PHE A 86 -1.12 4.10 -8.99
C PHE A 86 -0.64 3.69 -7.60
N VAL A 87 0.31 2.74 -7.50
CA VAL A 87 0.79 2.27 -6.19
C VAL A 87 1.59 3.36 -5.47
N GLU A 88 2.39 4.16 -6.17
CA GLU A 88 3.09 5.28 -5.56
C GLU A 88 2.13 6.34 -5.02
N ASP A 89 1.11 6.73 -5.81
CA ASP A 89 0.07 7.66 -5.38
C ASP A 89 -0.72 7.11 -4.19
N PHE A 90 -1.04 5.80 -4.21
CA PHE A 90 -1.69 5.12 -3.10
C PHE A 90 -0.89 5.24 -1.79
N ILE A 91 0.44 5.07 -1.85
CA ILE A 91 1.33 5.23 -0.68
C ILE A 91 1.29 6.67 -0.13
N THR A 92 1.15 7.69 -0.99
CA THR A 92 1.16 9.11 -0.55
C THR A 92 0.00 9.47 0.39
N ASN A 93 -1.09 8.70 0.36
CA ASN A 93 -2.24 8.90 1.25
C ASN A 93 -1.90 8.60 2.73
N TYR A 94 -0.83 7.83 2.98
CA TYR A 94 -0.40 7.45 4.32
C TYR A 94 0.68 8.40 4.85
N PRO A 95 0.78 8.60 6.18
CA PRO A 95 1.78 9.49 6.79
C PRO A 95 3.22 9.24 6.31
N SER A 96 3.53 7.99 6.05
CA SER A 96 4.79 7.49 5.51
C SER A 96 5.07 7.93 4.08
N GLY A 97 4.05 7.99 3.21
CA GLY A 97 4.17 8.56 1.87
C GLY A 97 4.32 10.07 1.88
N ARG A 98 3.72 10.79 2.85
CA ARG A 98 3.94 12.24 3.01
C ARG A 98 5.39 12.59 3.36
N TRP A 99 6.11 11.70 4.06
CA TRP A 99 7.55 11.87 4.26
C TRP A 99 8.32 11.71 2.95
N LEU A 100 7.97 10.72 2.14
CA LEU A 100 8.56 10.53 0.80
C LEU A 100 8.35 11.75 -0.10
N THR A 101 7.16 12.37 -0.09
CA THR A 101 6.91 13.60 -0.85
C THR A 101 7.88 14.71 -0.45
N LYS A 102 8.05 14.95 0.87
CA LYS A 102 8.99 15.96 1.37
C LYS A 102 10.44 15.65 1.01
N GLU A 103 10.85 14.39 1.09
CA GLU A 103 12.22 14.01 0.73
C GLU A 103 12.48 14.14 -0.78
N ARG A 104 11.47 13.84 -1.62
CA ARG A 104 11.50 14.09 -3.07
C ARG A 104 11.65 15.59 -3.38
N GLU A 105 10.85 16.45 -2.76
CA GLU A 105 10.93 17.91 -2.90
C GLU A 105 12.32 18.42 -2.52
N ARG A 106 12.84 17.99 -1.36
CA ARG A 106 14.18 18.35 -0.88
C ARG A 106 15.29 17.96 -1.86
N LEU A 107 15.20 16.76 -2.46
CA LEU A 107 16.16 16.32 -3.47
C LEU A 107 16.10 17.20 -4.73
N ILE A 108 14.89 17.52 -5.21
CA ILE A 108 14.68 18.36 -6.39
C ILE A 108 15.26 19.76 -6.16
N GLU A 109 14.98 20.37 -5.01
CA GLU A 109 15.52 21.68 -4.61
C GLU A 109 17.05 21.64 -4.59
N ALA A 110 17.65 20.67 -3.90
CA ALA A 110 19.10 20.57 -3.77
C ALA A 110 19.82 20.41 -5.13
N ILE A 111 19.26 19.63 -6.06
CA ILE A 111 19.82 19.46 -7.40
C ILE A 111 19.63 20.73 -8.25
N THR A 112 18.50 21.40 -8.12
CA THR A 112 18.23 22.67 -8.82
C THR A 112 19.21 23.75 -8.36
N GLU A 113 19.45 23.86 -7.05
CA GLU A 113 20.44 24.78 -6.48
C GLU A 113 21.88 24.42 -6.85
N ALA A 114 22.22 23.13 -6.96
CA ALA A 114 23.56 22.70 -7.38
C ALA A 114 23.83 22.91 -8.89
N GLY A 115 22.76 23.06 -9.68
CA GLY A 115 22.83 23.27 -11.13
C GLY A 115 22.95 24.74 -11.57
N THR A 116 22.93 25.69 -10.62
CA THR A 116 23.17 27.12 -10.83
C THR A 116 24.60 27.52 -10.48
#